data_AF-M4AVR9-F1
#
_entry.id   AF-M4AVR9-F1
#
_cell.length_a   1.000
_cell.length_b   1.000
_cell.length_c   1.000
_cell.angle_alpha   90.00
_cell.angle_beta   90.00
_cell.angle_gamma   90.00
#
_symmetry.space_group_name_H-M   'P 1'
#
loop_
_entity.id
_entity.type
_entity.pdbx_description
1 polymer ?
#
loop_
_entity_poly.entity_id
_entity_poly.type
_entity_poly.pdbx_seq_one_letter_code
_entity_poly.pdbx_strand_id
1 'polypeptide(L)'
;ESPKLLPAGHSSCWLGLTVVLFADRGGAVLSSLVEHYLDSSSSQVLLLLSSIREPHHKVLLEKLNEALTRPGNRAAAIALLGHLIRKQPPWIHHISQAPVLPTLLRCLKTDGDVAVLVSGVLVLVALLPMIPQAGKQHIYDFFDVFGRLASRSYRNPGQVSAAYLVHLHAAVYSLFHRLYGMFPCNFVSYLRLHYGMKENLDTFQEVVKPMLEHVRIHPELVTGTQDSELDPSR
;
A
#
# COMPACT_ATOMS: atom_id res chain seq x y z
N GLU A 1 28.75 -43.86 -0.85
CA GLU A 1 27.87 -42.68 -0.78
C GLU A 1 28.49 -41.68 0.17
N SER A 2 28.91 -40.52 -0.34
CA SER A 2 29.54 -39.46 0.44
C SER A 2 28.64 -38.23 0.35
N PRO A 3 28.22 -37.63 1.47
CA PRO A 3 27.41 -36.42 1.42
C PRO A 3 28.30 -35.25 0.96
N LYS A 4 27.94 -34.66 -0.17
CA LYS A 4 28.54 -33.42 -0.67
C LYS A 4 28.26 -32.31 0.33
N LEU A 5 29.30 -31.82 1.00
CA LEU A 5 29.25 -30.56 1.74
C LEU A 5 28.89 -29.42 0.77
N LEU A 6 27.79 -28.72 1.06
CA LEU A 6 27.49 -27.40 0.51
C LEU A 6 28.56 -26.39 0.98
N PRO A 7 28.94 -25.40 0.15
CA PRO A 7 30.02 -24.49 0.50
C PRO A 7 29.56 -23.49 1.56
N ALA A 8 30.23 -23.48 2.71
CA ALA A 8 30.02 -22.60 3.87
C ALA A 8 30.44 -21.13 3.63
N GLY A 9 30.57 -20.69 2.37
CA GLY A 9 31.13 -19.37 2.01
C GLY A 9 30.12 -18.22 1.99
N HIS A 10 28.83 -18.48 1.79
CA HIS A 10 27.83 -17.41 1.72
C HIS A 10 27.49 -16.87 3.12
N SER A 11 27.18 -17.75 4.09
CA SER A 11 26.66 -17.37 5.43
C SER A 11 27.56 -16.39 6.21
N SER A 12 28.86 -16.43 6.01
CA SER A 12 29.84 -15.57 6.69
C SER A 12 29.76 -14.10 6.22
N CYS A 13 29.52 -13.88 4.93
CA CYS A 13 29.39 -12.54 4.36
C CYS A 13 28.06 -11.88 4.80
N TRP A 14 27.01 -12.69 4.98
CA TRP A 14 25.71 -12.27 5.49
C TRP A 14 25.75 -11.78 6.93
N LEU A 15 26.38 -12.54 7.81
CA LEU A 15 26.58 -12.12 9.20
C LEU A 15 27.37 -10.82 9.25
N GLY A 16 28.39 -10.66 8.40
CA GLY A 16 29.15 -9.42 8.26
C GLY A 16 28.29 -8.22 7.84
N LEU A 17 27.51 -8.34 6.77
CA LEU A 17 26.65 -7.27 6.27
C LEU A 17 25.53 -6.89 7.24
N THR A 18 24.91 -7.87 7.90
CA THR A 18 23.90 -7.63 8.93
C THR A 18 24.50 -6.91 10.14
N VAL A 19 25.70 -7.30 10.59
CA VAL A 19 26.40 -6.63 11.69
C VAL A 19 26.79 -5.20 11.30
N VAL A 20 27.28 -4.98 10.08
CA VAL A 20 27.63 -3.64 9.57
C VAL A 20 26.39 -2.75 9.45
N LEU A 21 25.26 -3.29 8.99
CA LEU A 21 23.99 -2.57 8.92
C LEU A 21 23.50 -2.15 10.31
N PHE A 22 23.57 -3.04 11.31
CA PHE A 22 23.18 -2.69 12.68
C PHE A 22 24.17 -1.74 13.37
N ALA A 23 25.44 -1.73 12.94
CA ALA A 23 26.45 -0.78 13.38
C ALA A 23 26.41 0.57 12.62
N ASP A 24 25.60 0.68 11.56
CA ASP A 24 25.50 1.87 10.72
C ASP A 24 24.81 3.01 11.47
N ARG A 25 25.61 3.86 12.11
CA ARG A 25 25.13 5.04 12.85
C ARG A 25 24.68 6.16 11.93
N GLY A 26 25.09 6.14 10.65
CA GLY A 26 24.86 7.22 9.68
C GLY A 26 23.81 6.89 8.62
N GLY A 27 23.35 5.64 8.53
CA GLY A 27 22.36 5.21 7.52
C GLY A 27 22.91 5.11 6.08
N ALA A 28 24.23 5.23 5.90
CA ALA A 28 24.87 5.21 4.59
C ALA A 28 24.84 3.81 3.95
N VAL A 29 25.09 2.77 4.75
CA VAL A 29 25.04 1.38 4.31
C VAL A 29 23.60 1.01 3.98
N LEU A 30 22.66 1.43 4.83
CA LEU A 30 21.24 1.25 4.56
C LEU A 30 20.81 1.93 3.26
N SER A 31 21.22 3.18 3.05
CA SER A 31 20.90 3.93 1.83
C SER A 31 21.42 3.22 0.57
N SER A 32 22.67 2.75 0.60
CA SER A 32 23.26 2.00 -0.51
C SER A 32 22.54 0.67 -0.77
N LEU A 33 22.07 -0.02 0.27
CA LEU A 33 21.28 -1.24 0.10
C LEU A 33 19.90 -0.94 -0.50
N VAL A 34 19.25 0.15 -0.10
CA VAL A 34 17.99 0.56 -0.73
C VAL A 34 18.21 0.89 -2.20
N GLU A 35 19.23 1.68 -2.55
CA GLU A 35 19.58 2.00 -3.94
C GLU A 35 19.86 0.72 -4.75
N HIS A 36 20.68 -0.18 -4.21
CA HIS A 36 20.97 -1.45 -4.86
C HIS A 36 19.71 -2.29 -5.08
N TYR A 37 18.78 -2.31 -4.12
CA TYR A 37 17.50 -3.01 -4.30
C TYR A 37 16.64 -2.34 -5.39
N LEU A 38 16.59 -1.01 -5.43
CA LEU A 38 15.81 -0.28 -6.45
C LEU A 38 16.34 -0.57 -7.86
N ASP A 39 17.65 -0.72 -8.04
CA ASP A 39 18.26 -1.02 -9.33
C ASP A 39 18.17 -2.51 -9.71
N SER A 40 18.35 -3.41 -8.76
CA SER A 40 18.53 -4.86 -9.02
C SER A 40 17.30 -5.72 -8.72
N SER A 41 16.35 -5.23 -7.92
CA SER A 41 15.26 -6.04 -7.32
C SER A 41 15.77 -7.31 -6.61
N SER A 42 16.99 -7.27 -6.06
CA SER A 42 17.63 -8.42 -5.43
C SER A 42 16.85 -8.96 -4.23
N SER A 43 16.44 -10.22 -4.29
CA SER A 43 15.74 -10.93 -3.20
C SER A 43 16.58 -11.02 -1.93
N GLN A 44 17.90 -11.04 -2.09
CA GLN A 44 18.87 -11.07 -1.00
C GLN A 44 18.86 -9.78 -0.20
N VAL A 45 18.89 -8.64 -0.90
CA VAL A 45 18.83 -7.32 -0.26
C VAL A 45 17.44 -7.06 0.31
N LEU A 46 16.38 -7.54 -0.34
CA LEU A 46 15.02 -7.49 0.20
C LEU A 46 14.93 -8.15 1.58
N LEU A 47 15.54 -9.33 1.77
CA LEU A 47 15.55 -10.02 3.06
C LEU A 47 16.29 -9.22 4.14
N LEU A 48 17.41 -8.58 3.79
CA LEU A 48 18.15 -7.71 4.73
C LEU A 48 17.33 -6.49 5.12
N LEU A 49 16.79 -5.76 4.15
CA LEU A 49 15.94 -4.58 4.38
C LEU A 49 14.70 -4.94 5.20
N SER A 50 14.18 -6.16 5.03
CA SER A 50 13.03 -6.66 5.79
C SER A 50 13.35 -7.07 7.23
N SER A 51 14.64 -7.16 7.59
CA SER A 51 15.09 -7.46 8.95
C SER A 51 15.43 -6.21 9.78
N ILE A 52 15.23 -5.02 9.21
CA ILE A 52 15.54 -3.74 9.84
C ILE A 52 14.76 -3.55 11.14
N ARG A 53 15.46 -3.05 12.16
CA ARG A 53 14.91 -2.74 13.48
C ARG A 53 14.97 -1.24 13.73
N GLU A 54 14.41 -0.82 14.86
CA GLU A 54 14.58 0.56 15.32
C GLU A 54 16.05 0.82 15.70
N PRO A 55 16.59 2.03 15.47
CA PRO A 55 15.94 3.22 14.88
C PRO A 55 16.04 3.32 13.34
N HIS A 56 16.71 2.36 12.68
CA HIS A 56 17.00 2.40 11.24
C HIS A 56 15.77 2.44 10.32
N HIS A 57 14.58 2.08 10.83
CA HIS A 57 13.33 2.22 10.09
C HIS A 57 13.09 3.65 9.58
N LYS A 58 13.54 4.70 10.29
CA LYS A 58 13.32 6.10 9.88
C LYS A 58 13.98 6.41 8.54
N VAL A 59 15.26 6.03 8.41
CA VAL A 59 16.05 6.21 7.18
C VAL A 59 15.46 5.36 6.05
N LEU A 60 15.03 4.13 6.34
CA LEU A 60 14.37 3.27 5.35
C LEU A 60 13.09 3.92 4.80
N LEU A 61 12.23 4.44 5.66
CA LEU A 61 10.97 5.08 5.26
C LEU A 61 11.22 6.39 4.49
N GLU A 62 12.25 7.14 4.85
CA GLU A 62 12.69 8.34 4.12
C GLU A 62 13.15 7.98 2.70
N LYS A 63 13.99 6.94 2.55
CA LYS A 63 14.45 6.47 1.23
C LYS A 63 13.32 5.88 0.38
N LEU A 64 12.37 5.17 0.99
CA LEU A 64 11.17 4.72 0.30
C LEU A 64 10.31 5.90 -0.18
N ASN A 65 10.17 6.93 0.65
CA ASN A 65 9.46 8.15 0.27
C ASN A 65 10.12 8.85 -0.93
N GLU A 66 11.45 9.04 -0.90
CA GLU A 66 12.21 9.57 -2.04
C GLU A 66 11.99 8.71 -3.30
N ALA A 67 12.09 7.39 -3.17
CA ALA A 67 11.93 6.47 -4.28
C ALA A 67 10.54 6.54 -4.94
N LEU A 68 9.46 6.69 -4.17
CA LEU A 68 8.11 6.83 -4.71
C LEU A 68 7.92 8.10 -5.54
N THR A 69 8.70 9.16 -5.31
CA THR A 69 8.62 10.38 -6.13
C THR A 69 9.15 10.16 -7.55
N ARG A 70 10.08 9.21 -7.75
CA ARG A 70 10.74 8.92 -9.02
C ARG A 70 10.01 7.82 -9.79
N PRO A 71 9.45 8.09 -10.98
CA PRO A 71 8.67 7.11 -11.74
C PRO A 71 9.35 5.75 -11.93
N GLY A 72 10.65 5.73 -12.27
CA GLY A 72 11.42 4.50 -12.47
C GLY A 72 11.55 3.61 -11.23
N ASN A 73 11.40 4.17 -10.03
CA ASN A 73 11.62 3.46 -8.78
C ASN A 73 10.30 3.04 -8.09
N ARG A 74 9.15 3.54 -8.55
CA ARG A 74 7.84 3.36 -7.88
C ARG A 74 7.48 1.89 -7.68
N ALA A 75 7.59 1.08 -8.73
CA ALA A 75 7.23 -0.34 -8.66
C ALA A 75 8.09 -1.09 -7.62
N ALA A 76 9.41 -0.91 -7.66
CA ALA A 76 10.33 -1.53 -6.70
C ALA A 76 10.08 -1.05 -5.27
N ALA A 77 9.90 0.27 -5.08
CA ALA A 77 9.62 0.86 -3.77
C ALA A 77 8.31 0.33 -3.16
N ILE A 78 7.24 0.24 -3.95
CA ILE A 78 5.95 -0.32 -3.50
C ILE A 78 6.10 -1.82 -3.19
N ALA A 79 6.84 -2.57 -4.00
CA ALA A 79 7.08 -3.99 -3.75
C ALA A 79 7.84 -4.22 -2.42
N LEU A 80 8.86 -3.40 -2.14
CA LEU A 80 9.58 -3.41 -0.88
C LEU A 80 8.65 -3.07 0.28
N LEU A 81 7.89 -1.98 0.18
CA LEU A 81 6.92 -1.57 1.20
C LEU A 81 5.89 -2.69 1.49
N GLY A 82 5.36 -3.33 0.44
CA GLY A 82 4.45 -4.46 0.57
C GLY A 82 5.10 -5.69 1.20
N HIS A 83 6.40 -5.92 1.03
CA HIS A 83 7.10 -6.97 1.77
C HIS A 83 7.24 -6.62 3.26
N LEU A 84 7.63 -5.37 3.58
CA LEU A 84 7.78 -4.90 4.95
C LEU A 84 6.46 -5.04 5.72
N ILE A 85 5.34 -4.61 5.14
CA ILE A 85 4.03 -4.68 5.80
C ILE A 85 3.63 -6.13 6.08
N ARG A 86 3.84 -7.04 5.14
CA ARG A 86 3.53 -8.47 5.34
C ARG A 86 4.38 -9.12 6.42
N LYS A 87 5.58 -8.61 6.68
CA LYS A 87 6.44 -9.10 7.77
C LYS A 87 6.01 -8.59 9.15
N GLN A 88 5.15 -7.58 9.21
CA GLN A 88 4.66 -6.97 10.45
C GLN A 88 5.79 -6.65 11.44
N PRO A 89 6.76 -5.80 11.06
CA PRO A 89 7.81 -5.38 11.98
C PRO A 89 7.21 -4.64 13.18
N PRO A 90 7.91 -4.60 14.34
CA PRO A 90 7.40 -3.93 15.55
C PRO A 90 7.09 -2.43 15.32
N TRP A 91 7.82 -1.79 14.40
CA TRP A 91 7.67 -0.38 14.03
C TRP A 91 6.62 -0.12 12.92
N ILE A 92 5.83 -1.12 12.52
CA ILE A 92 4.87 -1.03 11.39
C ILE A 92 3.90 0.17 11.49
N HIS A 93 3.48 0.52 12.70
CA HIS A 93 2.58 1.64 12.97
C HIS A 93 3.19 2.99 12.58
N HIS A 94 4.52 3.13 12.56
CA HIS A 94 5.20 4.34 12.11
C HIS A 94 5.02 4.60 10.61
N ILE A 95 4.71 3.58 9.80
CA ILE A 95 4.43 3.77 8.36
C ILE A 95 3.22 4.68 8.16
N SER A 96 2.19 4.54 9.00
CA SER A 96 0.96 5.35 8.90
C SER A 96 1.21 6.84 9.19
N GLN A 97 2.27 7.15 9.94
CA GLN A 97 2.64 8.50 10.34
C GLN A 97 3.79 9.08 9.49
N ALA A 98 4.44 8.25 8.68
CA ALA A 98 5.58 8.64 7.87
C ALA A 98 5.13 9.29 6.54
N PRO A 99 5.94 10.22 5.97
CA PRO A 99 5.65 10.87 4.68
C PRO A 99 5.41 9.91 3.50
N VAL A 100 5.89 8.67 3.62
CA VAL A 100 5.72 7.62 2.61
C VAL A 100 4.26 7.32 2.31
N LEU A 101 3.35 7.38 3.29
CA LEU A 101 1.92 7.10 3.08
C LEU A 101 1.24 8.19 2.25
N PRO A 102 1.32 9.49 2.61
CA PRO A 102 0.83 10.56 1.74
C PRO A 102 1.42 10.54 0.32
N THR A 103 2.71 10.22 0.19
CA THR A 103 3.35 10.11 -1.14
C THR A 103 2.81 8.92 -1.94
N LEU A 104 2.56 7.78 -1.28
CA LEU A 104 1.90 6.63 -1.91
C LEU A 104 0.47 6.96 -2.36
N LEU A 105 -0.32 7.62 -1.51
CA LEU A 105 -1.67 8.07 -1.85
C LEU A 105 -1.64 9.00 -3.08
N ARG A 106 -0.72 9.99 -3.10
CA ARG A 106 -0.52 10.88 -4.26
C ARG A 106 -0.10 10.12 -5.51
N CYS A 107 0.79 9.14 -5.38
CA CYS A 107 1.19 8.26 -6.46
C CYS A 107 -0.04 7.54 -7.03
N LEU A 108 -0.87 6.93 -6.18
CA LEU A 108 -2.09 6.25 -6.60
C LEU A 108 -3.19 7.19 -7.12
N LYS A 109 -3.10 8.50 -6.85
CA LYS A 109 -3.96 9.54 -7.47
C LYS A 109 -3.43 10.08 -8.81
N THR A 110 -2.19 9.80 -9.21
CA THR A 110 -1.62 10.37 -10.45
C THR A 110 -0.95 9.36 -11.40
N ASP A 111 -0.51 8.20 -10.92
CA ASP A 111 0.26 7.23 -11.72
C ASP A 111 -0.55 6.59 -12.87
N GLY A 112 0.15 6.22 -13.94
CA GLY A 112 -0.34 5.64 -15.17
C GLY A 112 -0.14 4.12 -15.27
N ASP A 113 0.82 3.56 -14.54
CA ASP A 113 1.22 2.17 -14.64
C ASP A 113 0.30 1.27 -13.82
N VAL A 114 -0.38 0.32 -14.48
CA VAL A 114 -1.34 -0.58 -13.81
C VAL A 114 -0.67 -1.46 -12.76
N ALA A 115 0.58 -1.89 -12.96
CA ALA A 115 1.29 -2.71 -11.98
C ALA A 115 1.59 -1.91 -10.71
N VAL A 116 1.94 -0.62 -10.85
CA VAL A 116 2.11 0.32 -9.73
C VAL A 116 0.78 0.52 -9.00
N LEU A 117 -0.32 0.74 -9.74
CA LEU A 117 -1.64 0.94 -9.15
C LEU A 117 -2.13 -0.31 -8.39
N VAL A 118 -2.07 -1.49 -9.00
CA VAL A 118 -2.49 -2.75 -8.37
C VAL A 118 -1.66 -3.02 -7.12
N SER A 119 -0.33 -2.96 -7.22
CA SER A 119 0.56 -3.24 -6.09
C SER A 119 0.37 -2.23 -4.96
N GLY A 120 0.22 -0.94 -5.30
CA GLY A 120 0.02 0.11 -4.30
C GLY A 120 -1.33 0.00 -3.60
N VAL A 121 -2.40 -0.40 -4.31
CA VAL A 121 -3.70 -0.66 -3.67
C VAL A 121 -3.60 -1.83 -2.69
N LEU A 122 -2.92 -2.92 -3.05
CA LEU A 122 -2.70 -4.04 -2.13
C LEU A 122 -1.94 -3.60 -0.87
N VAL A 123 -0.96 -2.71 -1.03
CA VAL A 123 -0.25 -2.07 0.09
C VAL A 123 -1.22 -1.24 0.95
N LEU A 124 -2.09 -0.42 0.36
CA LEU A 124 -3.09 0.35 1.12
C LEU A 124 -4.06 -0.56 1.88
N VAL A 125 -4.55 -1.63 1.25
CA VAL A 125 -5.47 -2.60 1.87
C VAL A 125 -4.82 -3.31 3.06
N ALA A 126 -3.51 -3.58 2.98
CA ALA A 126 -2.74 -4.17 4.07
C ALA A 126 -2.39 -3.16 5.17
N LEU A 127 -2.18 -1.89 4.83
CA LEU A 127 -1.90 -0.82 5.79
C LEU A 127 -3.14 -0.34 6.54
N LEU A 128 -4.32 -0.33 5.89
CA LEU A 128 -5.53 0.27 6.45
C LEU A 128 -5.83 -0.17 7.90
N PRO A 129 -5.78 -1.47 8.25
CA PRO A 129 -6.01 -1.95 9.61
C PRO A 129 -4.99 -1.47 10.64
N MET A 130 -3.81 -1.04 10.19
CA MET A 130 -2.70 -0.61 11.04
C MET A 130 -2.71 0.90 11.29
N ILE A 131 -3.56 1.65 10.58
CA ILE A 131 -3.71 3.09 10.79
C ILE A 131 -4.56 3.27 12.05
N PRO A 132 -4.05 3.95 13.09
CA PRO A 132 -4.85 4.21 14.28
C PRO A 132 -6.14 4.94 13.87
N GLN A 133 -7.28 4.52 14.44
CA GLN A 133 -8.63 5.03 14.10
C GLN A 133 -8.79 6.55 14.21
N ALA A 134 -7.82 7.25 14.81
CA ALA A 134 -7.70 8.71 14.83
C ALA A 134 -7.48 9.38 13.45
N GLY A 135 -7.54 8.63 12.34
CA GLY A 135 -7.21 9.05 10.97
C GLY A 135 -8.21 9.97 10.27
N LYS A 136 -8.69 11.04 10.91
CA LYS A 136 -9.53 12.07 10.26
C LYS A 136 -8.85 12.72 9.05
N GLN A 137 -7.52 12.85 9.08
CA GLN A 137 -6.76 13.64 8.10
C GLN A 137 -6.53 12.93 6.76
N HIS A 138 -6.51 11.59 6.73
CA HIS A 138 -6.17 10.84 5.52
C HIS A 138 -7.31 10.01 4.95
N ILE A 139 -8.42 9.80 5.67
CA ILE A 139 -9.49 8.91 5.23
C ILE A 139 -10.06 9.30 3.85
N TYR A 140 -10.26 10.60 3.62
CA TYR A 140 -10.73 11.10 2.32
C TYR A 140 -9.71 10.89 1.20
N ASP A 141 -8.41 10.85 1.49
CA ASP A 141 -7.41 10.52 0.48
C ASP A 141 -7.53 9.08 0.00
N PHE A 142 -7.87 8.13 0.89
CA PHE A 142 -8.16 6.75 0.50
C PHE A 142 -9.41 6.67 -0.36
N PHE A 143 -10.45 7.43 -0.03
CA PHE A 143 -11.68 7.47 -0.81
C PHE A 143 -11.45 8.06 -2.21
N ASP A 144 -10.67 9.13 -2.32
CA ASP A 144 -10.28 9.71 -3.61
C ASP A 144 -9.47 8.74 -4.47
N VAL A 145 -8.55 7.96 -3.86
CA VAL A 145 -7.84 6.89 -4.56
C VAL A 145 -8.85 5.87 -5.09
N PHE A 146 -9.82 5.44 -4.28
CA PHE A 146 -10.88 4.54 -4.72
C PHE A 146 -11.67 5.11 -5.89
N GLY A 147 -12.19 6.34 -5.79
CA GLY A 147 -13.00 6.98 -6.84
C GLY A 147 -12.25 7.10 -8.17
N ARG A 148 -10.97 7.53 -8.11
CA ARG A 148 -10.12 7.60 -9.31
C ARG A 148 -9.95 6.23 -9.95
N LEU A 149 -9.62 5.20 -9.18
CA LEU A 149 -9.32 3.88 -9.71
C LEU A 149 -10.57 3.16 -10.21
N ALA A 150 -11.73 3.38 -9.57
CA ALA A 150 -13.02 2.92 -10.08
C ALA A 150 -13.34 3.55 -11.44
N SER A 151 -13.21 4.88 -11.56
CA SER A 151 -13.41 5.59 -12.83
C SER A 151 -12.45 5.12 -13.92
N ARG A 152 -11.20 4.87 -13.56
CA ARG A 152 -10.19 4.34 -14.48
C ARG A 152 -10.48 2.92 -14.94
N SER A 153 -10.99 2.07 -14.04
CA SER A 153 -11.39 0.69 -14.37
C SER A 153 -12.53 0.67 -15.38
N TYR A 154 -13.44 1.65 -15.31
CA TYR A 154 -14.51 1.84 -16.29
C TYR A 154 -14.03 2.37 -17.64
N ARG A 155 -13.15 3.39 -17.66
CA ARG A 155 -12.77 4.11 -18.90
C ARG A 155 -11.76 3.40 -19.81
N ASN A 156 -11.08 2.34 -19.35
CA ASN A 156 -9.94 1.74 -20.08
C ASN A 156 -10.14 0.30 -20.64
N PRO A 157 -11.29 -0.13 -21.18
CA PRO A 157 -11.45 -1.51 -21.64
C PRO A 157 -10.68 -1.85 -22.95
N GLY A 158 -10.23 -0.86 -23.74
CA GLY A 158 -9.80 -1.10 -25.13
C GLY A 158 -8.30 -1.09 -25.44
N GLN A 159 -7.42 -0.62 -24.55
CA GLN A 159 -5.99 -0.38 -24.87
C GLN A 159 -4.99 -1.21 -24.04
N VAL A 160 -5.46 -1.99 -23.08
CA VAL A 160 -4.60 -2.73 -22.13
C VAL A 160 -4.95 -4.22 -22.17
N SER A 161 -3.97 -5.11 -21.97
CA SER A 161 -4.21 -6.56 -21.92
C SER A 161 -5.29 -6.90 -20.88
N ALA A 162 -6.23 -7.77 -21.27
CA ALA A 162 -7.40 -8.13 -20.46
C ALA A 162 -7.04 -8.62 -19.04
N ALA A 163 -5.90 -9.30 -18.88
CA ALA A 163 -5.42 -9.76 -17.58
C ALA A 163 -5.17 -8.59 -16.60
N TYR A 164 -4.61 -7.48 -17.08
CA TYR A 164 -4.36 -6.30 -16.25
C TYR A 164 -5.65 -5.62 -15.80
N LEU A 165 -6.68 -5.60 -16.65
CA LEU A 165 -7.99 -5.04 -16.29
C LEU A 165 -8.65 -5.86 -15.18
N VAL A 166 -8.56 -7.19 -15.25
CA VAL A 166 -9.05 -8.09 -14.20
C VAL A 166 -8.32 -7.83 -12.88
N HIS A 167 -6.99 -7.69 -12.91
CA HIS A 167 -6.21 -7.40 -11.70
C HIS A 167 -6.52 -6.03 -11.10
N LEU A 168 -6.68 -4.99 -11.92
CA LEU A 168 -7.07 -3.67 -11.45
C LEU A 168 -8.48 -3.70 -10.84
N HIS A 169 -9.44 -4.34 -11.51
CA HIS A 169 -10.79 -4.49 -10.97
C HIS A 169 -10.77 -5.24 -9.63
N ALA A 170 -10.02 -6.34 -9.52
CA ALA A 170 -9.87 -7.08 -8.27
C ALA A 170 -9.22 -6.23 -7.15
N ALA A 171 -8.26 -5.37 -7.49
CA ALA A 171 -7.64 -4.44 -6.55
C ALA A 171 -8.63 -3.38 -6.06
N VAL A 172 -9.40 -2.75 -6.96
CA VAL A 172 -10.45 -1.78 -6.62
C VAL A 172 -11.54 -2.44 -5.76
N TYR A 173 -11.95 -3.66 -6.12
CA TYR A 173 -12.90 -4.45 -5.34
C TYR A 173 -12.39 -4.75 -3.92
N SER A 174 -11.12 -5.10 -3.78
CA SER A 174 -10.48 -5.34 -2.48
C SER A 174 -10.43 -4.05 -1.63
N LEU A 175 -10.14 -2.91 -2.26
CA LEU A 175 -10.15 -1.61 -1.59
C LEU A 175 -11.56 -1.22 -1.15
N PHE A 176 -12.58 -1.44 -2.00
CA PHE A 176 -13.98 -1.22 -1.66
C PHE A 176 -14.38 -1.98 -0.40
N HIS A 177 -14.13 -3.30 -0.35
CA HIS A 177 -14.48 -4.12 0.81
C HIS A 177 -13.75 -3.66 2.08
N ARG A 178 -12.49 -3.27 1.95
CA ARG A 178 -11.72 -2.78 3.10
C ARG A 178 -12.27 -1.45 3.62
N LEU A 179 -12.59 -0.50 2.74
CA LEU A 179 -13.15 0.80 3.12
C LEU A 179 -14.57 0.65 3.67
N TYR A 180 -15.41 -0.16 3.04
CA TYR A 180 -16.78 -0.42 3.50
C TYR A 180 -16.81 -1.16 4.84
N GLY A 181 -15.92 -2.12 5.05
CA GLY A 181 -15.85 -2.89 6.29
C GLY A 181 -15.23 -2.12 7.46
N MET A 182 -14.32 -1.17 7.20
CA MET A 182 -13.66 -0.38 8.26
C MET A 182 -14.32 0.98 8.50
N PHE A 183 -14.90 1.59 7.48
CA PHE A 183 -15.44 2.95 7.52
C PHE A 183 -16.79 3.06 6.78
N PRO A 184 -17.78 2.21 7.10
CA PRO A 184 -19.07 2.17 6.41
C PRO A 184 -19.77 3.53 6.34
N CYS A 185 -19.82 4.30 7.43
CA CYS A 185 -20.55 5.56 7.51
C CYS A 185 -19.89 6.65 6.67
N ASN A 186 -18.58 6.87 6.85
CA ASN A 186 -17.85 7.86 6.07
C ASN A 186 -17.76 7.47 4.60
N PHE A 187 -17.57 6.19 4.30
CA PHE A 187 -17.45 5.73 2.92
C PHE A 187 -18.77 5.82 2.17
N VAL A 188 -19.90 5.41 2.76
CA VAL A 188 -21.23 5.58 2.12
C VAL A 188 -21.56 7.05 1.91
N SER A 189 -21.20 7.94 2.86
CA SER A 189 -21.34 9.38 2.71
C SER A 189 -20.54 9.91 1.51
N TYR A 190 -19.27 9.48 1.39
CA TYR A 190 -18.44 9.77 0.22
C TYR A 190 -19.06 9.25 -1.08
N LEU A 191 -19.53 8.00 -1.13
CA LEU A 191 -20.14 7.41 -2.32
C LEU A 191 -21.35 8.23 -2.77
N ARG A 192 -22.21 8.64 -1.84
CA ARG A 192 -23.39 9.47 -2.15
C ARG A 192 -22.98 10.83 -2.72
N LEU A 193 -21.98 11.49 -2.14
CA LEU A 193 -21.53 12.79 -2.59
C LEU A 193 -20.85 12.70 -3.97
N HIS A 194 -19.93 11.75 -4.14
CA HIS A 194 -19.12 11.62 -5.34
C HIS A 194 -19.91 11.08 -6.54
N TYR A 195 -20.72 10.04 -6.34
CA TYR A 195 -21.49 9.38 -7.40
C TYR A 195 -22.90 9.95 -7.58
N GLY A 196 -23.32 10.89 -6.73
CA GLY A 196 -24.50 11.72 -6.98
C GLY A 196 -24.29 12.74 -8.12
N MET A 197 -23.03 13.00 -8.50
CA MET A 197 -22.69 13.87 -9.62
C MET A 197 -22.86 13.14 -10.96
N LYS A 198 -23.50 13.79 -11.94
CA LYS A 198 -23.80 13.19 -13.26
C LYS A 198 -22.56 12.61 -13.96
N GLU A 199 -21.43 13.28 -13.84
CA GLU A 199 -20.16 12.87 -14.47
C GLU A 199 -19.59 11.54 -13.96
N ASN A 200 -20.02 11.09 -12.77
CA ASN A 200 -19.57 9.84 -12.15
C ASN A 200 -20.64 8.73 -12.21
N LEU A 201 -21.82 9.02 -12.75
CA LEU A 201 -22.96 8.11 -12.72
C LEU A 201 -22.68 6.79 -13.47
N ASP A 202 -21.99 6.85 -14.60
CA ASP A 202 -21.65 5.63 -15.36
C ASP A 202 -20.69 4.73 -14.58
N THR A 203 -19.67 5.33 -13.94
CA THR A 203 -18.76 4.58 -13.06
C THR A 203 -19.51 3.96 -11.89
N PHE A 204 -20.53 4.65 -11.36
CA PHE A 204 -21.38 4.07 -10.34
C PHE A 204 -22.16 2.87 -10.85
N GLN A 205 -22.88 2.98 -11.98
CA GLN A 205 -23.71 1.89 -12.49
C GLN A 205 -22.89 0.64 -12.84
N GLU A 206 -21.72 0.82 -13.44
CA GLU A 206 -20.95 -0.28 -14.00
C GLU A 206 -19.92 -0.88 -13.04
N VAL A 207 -19.45 -0.11 -12.05
CA VAL A 207 -18.39 -0.55 -11.13
C VAL A 207 -18.87 -0.62 -9.69
N VAL A 208 -19.41 0.48 -9.15
CA VAL A 208 -19.68 0.58 -7.70
C VAL A 208 -20.99 -0.07 -7.28
N LYS A 209 -22.05 0.07 -8.07
CA LYS A 209 -23.35 -0.53 -7.81
C LYS A 209 -23.27 -2.06 -7.75
N PRO A 210 -22.60 -2.77 -8.69
CA PRO A 210 -22.37 -4.20 -8.54
C PRO A 210 -21.64 -4.55 -7.24
N MET A 211 -20.67 -3.75 -6.79
CA MET A 211 -20.00 -3.99 -5.50
C MET A 211 -20.97 -3.86 -4.32
N LEU A 212 -21.83 -2.84 -4.33
CA LEU A 212 -22.85 -2.60 -3.30
C LEU A 212 -23.91 -3.71 -3.24
N GLU A 213 -24.30 -4.25 -4.39
CA GLU A 213 -25.27 -5.37 -4.47
C GLU A 213 -24.73 -6.67 -3.86
N HIS A 214 -23.41 -6.81 -3.73
CA HIS A 214 -22.76 -8.00 -3.17
C HIS A 214 -22.32 -7.85 -1.70
N VAL A 215 -22.54 -6.70 -1.07
CA VAL A 215 -22.28 -6.51 0.36
C VAL A 215 -23.58 -6.49 1.16
N ARG A 216 -23.51 -7.00 2.39
CA ARG A 216 -24.60 -6.85 3.35
C ARG A 216 -24.58 -5.42 3.92
N ILE A 217 -25.75 -4.93 4.31
CA ILE A 217 -25.87 -3.67 5.05
C ILE A 217 -25.01 -3.78 6.32
N HIS A 218 -24.03 -2.89 6.46
CA HIS A 218 -23.19 -2.83 7.65
C HIS A 218 -24.01 -2.35 8.87
N PRO A 219 -23.97 -3.05 10.02
CA PRO A 219 -24.77 -2.69 11.20
C PRO A 219 -24.60 -1.25 11.67
N GLU A 220 -23.36 -0.74 11.68
CA GLU A 220 -23.06 0.66 12.03
C GLU A 220 -23.76 1.72 11.16
N LEU A 221 -24.29 1.37 9.98
CA LEU A 221 -25.11 2.31 9.21
C LEU A 221 -26.47 2.59 9.87
N VAL A 222 -26.90 1.74 10.80
CA VAL A 222 -28.17 1.89 11.54
C VAL A 222 -27.98 2.77 12.77
N THR A 223 -26.91 2.56 13.53
CA THR A 223 -26.71 3.15 14.86
C THR A 223 -25.52 4.09 14.95
N GLY A 224 -24.57 3.98 14.02
CA GLY A 224 -23.34 4.76 14.00
C GLY A 224 -23.49 6.08 13.25
N THR A 225 -22.48 6.93 13.40
CA THR A 225 -22.36 8.22 12.71
C THR A 225 -20.97 8.36 12.11
N GLN A 226 -20.78 9.31 11.20
CA GLN A 226 -19.45 9.60 10.65
C GLN A 226 -18.44 10.01 11.73
N ASP A 227 -18.89 10.71 12.77
CA ASP A 227 -18.02 11.18 13.86
C ASP A 227 -17.65 10.05 14.82
N SER A 228 -18.63 9.23 15.24
CA SER A 228 -18.38 8.09 16.13
C SER A 228 -17.54 7.00 15.48
N GLU A 229 -17.61 6.88 14.15
CA GLU A 229 -16.75 5.98 13.39
C GLU A 229 -15.26 6.37 13.48
N LEU A 230 -14.94 7.66 13.59
CA LEU A 230 -13.54 8.12 13.67
C LEU A 230 -13.07 8.34 15.11
N ASP A 231 -13.87 7.90 16.09
CA ASP A 231 -13.54 8.00 17.49
C ASP A 231 -12.45 6.96 17.86
N PRO A 232 -11.34 7.38 18.52
CA PRO A 232 -10.29 6.45 18.95
C PRO A 232 -10.74 5.36 19.94
N SER A 233 -11.90 5.52 20.58
CA SER A 233 -12.46 4.56 21.54
C SER A 233 -13.22 3.39 20.89
N ARG A 234 -13.34 3.39 19.56
CA ARG A 234 -14.03 2.39 18.75
C ARG A 234 -13.18 1.15 18.44
#